data_AF-A0A2R8CMA8-F1
#
_entry.id   AF-A0A2R8CMA8-F1
#
_cell.length_a   1.000
_cell.length_b   1.000
_cell.length_c   1.000
_cell.angle_alpha   90.00
_cell.angle_beta   90.00
_cell.angle_gamma   90.00
#
_symmetry.space_group_name_H-M   'P 1'
#
loop_
_entity.id
_entity.type
_entity.pdbx_description
1 polymer ?
#
loop_
_entity_poly.entity_id
_entity_poly.type
_entity_poly.pdbx_seq_one_letter_code
_entity_poly.pdbx_strand_id
1 'polypeptide(L)' 'MTTGDELVVALEELPDNADVGALFHLRLARDTGERVTCALLVREVGAVEALCEVLAVQPSEPPVS' A
#
# COMPACT_ATOMS: atom_id res chain seq x y z
N MET A 1 9.35 2.57 -6.15
CA MET A 1 8.61 2.44 -4.89
C MET A 1 9.54 1.96 -3.80
N THR A 2 9.80 2.82 -2.84
CA THR A 2 10.67 2.66 -1.68
C THR A 2 9.99 3.22 -0.42
N THR A 3 10.54 2.93 0.77
CA THR A 3 10.09 3.58 2.02
C THR A 3 10.20 5.10 1.91
N GLY A 4 9.18 5.80 2.41
CA GLY A 4 9.04 7.25 2.34
C GLY A 4 8.33 7.75 1.08
N ASP A 5 8.08 6.88 0.09
CA ASP A 5 7.26 7.24 -1.06
C ASP A 5 5.79 7.40 -0.63
N GLU A 6 5.06 8.28 -1.33
CA GLU A 6 3.62 8.45 -1.16
C GLU A 6 2.85 7.70 -2.26
N LEU A 7 1.74 7.09 -1.87
CA LEU A 7 0.84 6.35 -2.73
C LEU A 7 -0.58 6.86 -2.57
N VAL A 8 -1.25 7.06 -3.70
CA VAL A 8 -2.70 7.24 -3.73
C VAL A 8 -3.33 5.87 -3.87
N VAL A 9 -4.20 5.51 -2.92
CA VAL A 9 -4.89 4.21 -2.88
C VAL A 9 -6.40 4.46 -2.93
N ALA A 10 -7.11 3.77 -3.82
CA ALA A 10 -8.57 3.86 -3.88
C ALA A 10 -9.19 3.35 -2.57
N LEU A 11 -10.24 4.02 -2.07
CA LEU A 11 -10.89 3.64 -0.81
C LEU A 11 -11.46 2.22 -0.84
N GLU A 12 -11.89 1.73 -2.01
CA GLU A 12 -12.40 0.37 -2.19
C GLU A 12 -11.34 -0.73 -1.98
N GLU A 13 -10.05 -0.38 -2.07
CA GLU A 13 -8.92 -1.28 -1.79
C GLU A 13 -8.50 -1.22 -0.31
N LEU A 14 -9.04 -0.28 0.46
CA LEU A 14 -8.76 -0.14 1.89
C LEU A 14 -9.76 -0.94 2.73
N PRO A 15 -9.37 -1.34 3.95
CA PRO A 15 -10.33 -1.83 4.94
C PRO A 15 -11.42 -0.79 5.22
N ASP A 16 -12.65 -1.23 5.46
CA ASP A 16 -13.82 -0.35 5.72
C ASP A 16 -13.62 0.65 6.87
N ASN A 17 -12.71 0.36 7.78
CA ASN A 17 -12.37 1.17 8.95
C ASN A 17 -11.03 1.92 8.83
N ALA A 18 -10.46 2.00 7.62
CA ALA A 18 -9.24 2.75 7.39
C ALA A 18 -9.50 4.25 7.57
N ASP A 19 -8.73 4.88 8.45
CA ASP A 19 -8.76 6.31 8.72
C ASP A 19 -7.31 6.80 8.89
N VAL A 20 -7.10 8.11 8.97
CA VAL A 20 -5.80 8.73 9.19
C VAL A 20 -5.12 8.11 10.42
N GLY A 21 -3.88 7.66 10.22
CA GLY A 21 -3.11 6.94 11.25
C GLY A 21 -3.25 5.42 11.20
N ALA A 22 -4.16 4.86 10.39
CA ALA A 22 -4.27 3.42 10.20
C ALA A 22 -3.05 2.85 9.48
N LEU A 23 -2.65 1.65 9.90
CA LEU A 23 -1.56 0.87 9.31
C LEU A 23 -2.11 -0.42 8.71
N PHE A 24 -1.74 -0.70 7.46
CA PHE A 24 -2.18 -1.90 6.77
C PHE A 24 -1.14 -2.38 5.76
N HIS A 25 -1.27 -3.65 5.36
CA HIS A 25 -0.45 -4.22 4.30
C HIS A 25 -1.25 -4.30 3.01
N LEU A 26 -0.73 -3.75 1.92
CA LEU A 26 -1.33 -3.82 0.59
C LEU A 26 -0.41 -4.57 -0.36
N ARG A 27 -0.98 -5.51 -1.12
CA ARG A 27 -0.25 -6.27 -2.14
C ARG A 27 -0.48 -5.62 -3.49
N LEU A 28 0.55 -4.99 -4.02
CA LEU A 28 0.52 -4.26 -5.29
C LEU A 28 1.19 -5.08 -6.39
N ALA A 29 0.64 -5.00 -7.60
CA ALA A 29 1.29 -5.52 -8.80
C ALA A 29 2.17 -4.43 -9.40
N ARG A 30 3.42 -4.76 -9.69
CA ARG A 30 4.33 -3.91 -10.47
C ARG A 30 4.08 -4.13 -11.96
N ASP A 31 4.52 -3.16 -12.77
CA ASP A 31 4.47 -3.25 -14.25
C ASP A 31 5.23 -4.48 -14.79
N THR A 32 6.19 -5.00 -14.03
CA THR A 32 6.95 -6.22 -14.33
C THR A 32 6.15 -7.51 -14.09
N GLY A 33 4.91 -7.41 -13.59
CA GLY A 33 4.08 -8.54 -13.15
C GLY A 33 4.43 -9.09 -11.76
N GLU A 34 5.49 -8.57 -11.15
CA GLU A 34 5.90 -8.92 -9.80
C GLU A 34 4.94 -8.36 -8.75
N ARG A 35 4.62 -9.15 -7.73
CA ARG A 35 3.80 -8.68 -6.60
C ARG A 35 4.69 -8.27 -5.44
N VAL A 36 4.47 -7.08 -4.92
CA VAL A 36 5.14 -6.56 -3.72
C VAL A 36 4.12 -6.29 -2.63
N THR A 37 4.52 -6.55 -1.39
CA THR A 37 3.70 -6.23 -0.23
C THR A 37 4.26 -4.99 0.44
N CYS A 38 3.42 -3.98 0.63
CA CYS A 38 3.82 -2.70 1.22
C CYS A 38 3.09 -2.51 2.55
N ALA A 39 3.79 -2.09 3.59
CA ALA A 39 3.18 -1.56 4.79
C ALA A 39 2.93 -0.06 4.58
N LEU A 40 1.67 0.35 4.72
CA LEU A 40 1.20 1.69 4.41
C LEU A 40 0.63 2.37 5.66
N LEU A 41 0.90 3.66 5.80
CA LEU A 41 0.29 4.56 6.79
C LEU A 41 -0.66 5.52 6.09
N VAL A 42 -1.94 5.54 6.47
CA VAL A 42 -2.89 6.54 5.97
C VAL A 42 -2.51 7.92 6.52
N ARG A 43 -2.24 8.86 5.62
CA ARG A 43 -1.90 10.26 5.94
C ARG A 43 -3.10 11.18 5.79
N GLU A 44 -3.90 10.96 4.77
CA GLU A 44 -5.10 11.74 4.45
C GLU A 44 -6.14 10.83 3.81
N VAL A 45 -7.42 11.09 4.10
CA VAL A 45 -8.57 10.39 3.51
C VAL A 45 -9.44 11.39 2.76
N GLY A 46 -9.57 11.19 1.45
CA GLY A 46 -10.46 11.94 0.58
C GLY A 46 -11.83 11.26 0.41
N ALA A 47 -12.60 11.73 -0.57
CA ALA A 47 -13.93 11.18 -0.83
C ALA A 47 -13.92 9.80 -1.53
N VAL A 48 -12.85 9.50 -2.27
CA VAL A 48 -12.76 8.28 -3.11
C VAL A 48 -11.40 7.57 -3.00
N GLU A 49 -10.40 8.24 -2.43
CA GLU A 49 -9.03 7.75 -2.31
C GLU A 49 -8.40 8.24 -1.01
N ALA A 50 -7.31 7.59 -0.60
CA ALA A 50 -6.49 8.00 0.51
C ALA A 50 -5.04 8.19 0.08
N LEU A 51 -4.38 9.19 0.66
CA LEU A 51 -2.94 9.35 0.56
C LEU A 51 -2.27 8.53 1.65
N CYS A 52 -1.37 7.64 1.24
CA CYS A 52 -0.66 6.72 2.11
C CYS A 52 0.85 6.90 1.99
N GLU A 53 1.56 6.82 3.12
CA GLU A 53 3.02 6.77 3.16
C GLU A 53 3.50 5.32 3.21
N VAL A 54 4.49 4.97 2.38
CA VAL A 54 5.12 3.65 2.41
C VAL A 54 6.10 3.57 3.57
N LEU A 55 5.80 2.74 4.56
CA LEU A 55 6.70 2.51 5.69
C LEU A 55 7.71 1.39 5.41
N ALA A 56 7.28 0.34 4.72
CA ALA A 56 8.13 -0.77 4.35
C ALA A 56 7.66 -1.41 3.05
N VAL A 57 8.62 -1.91 2.27
CA VAL A 57 8.36 -2.74 1.09
C VAL A 57 9.00 -4.08 1.34
N GLN A 58 8.18 -5.13 1.42
CA GLN A 58 8.69 -6.50 1.41
C GLN A 58 9.09 -6.85 -0.03
N PRO A 59 10.33 -7.29 -0.25
CA PRO A 59 10.68 -7.91 -1.52
C PRO A 59 9.78 -9.11 -1.76
N SER A 60 9.35 -9.25 -3.00
CA SER A 60 8.75 -10.44 -3.58
C SER A 60 9.56 -11.68 -3.19
N GLU A 61 8.94 -12.62 -2.49
CA GLU A 61 9.53 -13.95 -2.34
C GLU A 61 9.58 -14.61 -3.73
N PRO A 62 10.72 -15.21 -4.12
CA PRO A 62 10.77 -15.97 -5.36
C PRO A 62 9.74 -17.10 -5.27
N PRO A 63 9.06 -17.46 -6.39
CA PRO A 63 8.11 -18.55 -6.38
C PRO A 63 8.84 -19.81 -5.92
N VAL A 64 8.36 -20.42 -4.82
CA VAL A 64 8.86 -21.71 -4.34
C VAL A 64 8.64 -22.70 -5.48
N SER A 65 9.74 -23.20 -6.04
CA SER A 65 9.75 -24.14 -7.18
C SER A 65 9.27 -25.53 -6.77
#